data_AF-A0A3M1E947-F1
#
_entry.id   AF-A0A3M1E947-F1
#
_cell.length_a   1.000
_cell.length_b   1.000
_cell.length_c   1.000
_cell.angle_alpha   90.00
_cell.angle_beta   90.00
_cell.angle_gamma   90.00
#
_symmetry.space_group_name_H-M   'P 1'
#
loop_
_entity.id
_entity.type
_entity.pdbx_description
1 polymer ?
#
loop_
_entity_poly.entity_id
_entity_poly.type
_entity_poly.pdbx_seq_one_letter_code
_entity_poly.pdbx_strand_id
1 'polypeptide(L)'
;MVAQFFSAADIRRLAKEEGCRYLLLGPRDRITPEALDVARALGMQIHREGDPSGGHTLPPLLNKRARAGKPLVLVRGAEVRLEPFPFDVGHPEMNIHLKDVITAEHGSPMAAGFMTWGKGSFPWTLDYDEIDFVIDGQLEIRTETQVILGNPGDVIYIPKGSDIFFGSPSYAKVFYVTFPAEWEG
;
A
#
# COMPACT_ATOMS: atom_id res chain seq x y z
N MET A 1 -18.31 -9.60 -20.56
CA MET A 1 -18.89 -8.30 -20.15
C MET A 1 -19.83 -7.80 -21.24
N VAL A 2 -20.92 -7.13 -20.85
CA VAL A 2 -21.94 -6.57 -21.75
C VAL A 2 -21.41 -5.24 -22.32
N ALA A 3 -21.54 -5.04 -23.63
CA ALA A 3 -21.15 -3.79 -24.30
C ALA A 3 -22.01 -2.62 -23.79
N GLN A 4 -21.37 -1.53 -23.38
CA GLN A 4 -22.06 -0.32 -22.93
C GLN A 4 -22.09 0.74 -24.04
N PHE A 5 -23.11 1.58 -24.00
CA PHE A 5 -23.28 2.72 -24.92
C PHE A 5 -23.27 4.01 -24.12
N PHE A 6 -22.40 4.94 -24.48
CA PHE A 6 -22.23 6.24 -23.82
C PHE A 6 -22.74 7.37 -24.71
N SER A 7 -23.80 8.05 -24.27
CA SER A 7 -24.37 9.23 -24.92
C SER A 7 -23.82 10.54 -24.32
N ALA A 8 -24.12 11.67 -24.96
CA ALA A 8 -23.76 12.99 -24.43
C ALA A 8 -24.40 13.26 -23.05
N ALA A 9 -25.61 12.76 -22.81
CA ALA A 9 -26.28 12.86 -21.52
C ALA A 9 -25.53 12.06 -20.45
N ASP A 10 -25.03 10.87 -20.79
CA ASP A 10 -24.23 10.06 -19.87
C ASP A 10 -22.92 10.76 -19.51
N ILE A 11 -22.22 11.36 -20.49
CA ILE A 11 -20.99 12.11 -20.22
C ILE A 11 -21.24 13.33 -19.33
N ARG A 12 -22.31 14.10 -19.59
CA ARG A 12 -22.67 15.24 -18.73
C ARG A 12 -22.97 14.81 -17.30
N ARG A 13 -23.69 13.70 -17.14
CA ARG A 13 -23.99 13.10 -15.84
C ARG A 13 -22.71 12.68 -15.12
N LEU A 14 -21.87 11.90 -15.80
CA LEU A 14 -20.58 11.43 -15.26
C LEU A 14 -19.67 12.58 -14.83
N ALA A 15 -19.55 13.63 -15.64
CA ALA A 15 -18.73 14.80 -15.32
C ALA A 15 -19.26 15.60 -14.12
N LYS A 16 -20.57 15.89 -14.12
CA LYS A 16 -21.18 16.86 -13.20
C LYS A 16 -21.60 16.24 -11.87
N GLU A 17 -22.13 15.02 -11.90
CA GLU A 17 -22.67 14.35 -10.72
C GLU A 17 -21.64 13.42 -10.08
N GLU A 18 -20.79 12.78 -10.88
CA GLU A 18 -19.81 11.78 -10.40
C GLU A 18 -18.37 12.32 -10.37
N GLY A 19 -18.15 13.59 -10.78
CA GLY A 19 -16.82 14.21 -10.82
C GLY A 19 -15.84 13.49 -11.75
N CYS A 20 -16.36 12.67 -12.67
CA CYS A 20 -15.57 11.81 -13.53
C CYS A 20 -14.74 12.66 -14.49
N ARG A 21 -13.41 12.57 -14.38
CA ARG A 21 -12.46 13.22 -15.31
C ARG A 21 -11.86 12.24 -16.32
N TYR A 22 -12.04 10.94 -16.14
CA TYR A 22 -11.45 9.92 -17.00
C TYR A 22 -12.41 8.75 -17.19
N LEU A 23 -12.63 8.34 -18.45
CA LEU A 23 -13.53 7.25 -18.81
C LEU A 23 -12.74 6.19 -19.61
N LEU A 24 -12.65 4.96 -19.08
CA LEU A 24 -12.09 3.81 -19.81
C LEU A 24 -13.22 3.05 -20.53
N LEU A 25 -13.12 2.96 -21.86
CA LEU A 25 -14.02 2.20 -22.71
C LEU A 25 -13.47 0.80 -22.91
N GLY A 26 -14.28 -0.22 -22.61
CA GLY A 26 -13.96 -1.58 -22.96
C GLY A 26 -13.91 -1.80 -24.48
N PRO A 27 -13.36 -2.93 -24.97
CA PRO A 27 -13.15 -3.18 -26.40
C PRO A 27 -14.45 -3.12 -27.22
N ARG A 28 -15.58 -3.43 -26.58
CA ARG A 28 -16.92 -3.48 -27.20
C ARG A 28 -17.78 -2.26 -26.88
N ASP A 29 -17.30 -1.32 -26.07
CA ASP A 29 -18.08 -0.15 -25.69
C ASP A 29 -18.14 0.85 -26.85
N ARG A 30 -19.30 1.48 -26.98
CA ARG A 30 -19.59 2.46 -28.03
C ARG A 30 -19.86 3.81 -27.37
N ILE A 31 -19.31 4.86 -27.95
CA ILE A 31 -19.53 6.24 -27.53
C ILE A 31 -19.94 7.05 -28.76
N THR A 32 -20.90 7.95 -28.60
CA THR A 32 -21.32 8.80 -29.74
C THR A 32 -20.28 9.88 -30.03
N PRO A 33 -20.19 10.39 -31.28
CA PRO A 33 -19.34 11.54 -31.59
C PRO A 33 -19.67 12.76 -30.73
N GLU A 34 -20.96 13.01 -30.50
CA GLU A 34 -21.43 14.09 -29.62
C GLU A 34 -20.95 13.91 -28.17
N ALA A 35 -20.95 12.68 -27.66
CA ALA A 35 -20.44 12.37 -26.33
C ALA A 35 -18.93 12.64 -26.21
N LEU A 36 -18.15 12.37 -27.26
CA LEU A 36 -16.73 12.70 -27.31
C LEU A 36 -16.50 14.22 -27.29
N ASP A 37 -17.30 14.99 -28.02
CA ASP A 37 -17.24 16.46 -28.02
C ASP A 37 -17.55 17.03 -26.63
N VAL A 38 -18.61 16.52 -25.99
CA VAL A 38 -18.99 16.91 -24.63
C VAL A 38 -17.88 16.55 -23.62
N ALA A 39 -17.28 15.36 -23.73
CA ALA A 39 -16.19 14.96 -22.86
C ALA A 39 -14.99 15.91 -22.99
N ARG A 40 -14.60 16.26 -24.22
CA ARG A 40 -13.55 17.26 -24.46
C ARG A 40 -13.88 18.62 -23.85
N ALA A 41 -15.10 19.11 -24.04
CA ALA A 41 -15.54 20.39 -23.49
C ALA A 41 -15.54 20.42 -21.95
N LEU A 42 -15.77 19.27 -21.31
CA LEU A 42 -15.77 19.11 -19.86
C LEU A 42 -14.39 18.72 -19.29
N GLY A 43 -13.36 18.62 -20.13
CA GLY A 43 -12.01 18.21 -19.72
C GLY A 43 -11.90 16.73 -19.32
N MET A 44 -12.86 15.89 -19.72
CA MET A 44 -12.82 14.45 -19.51
C MET A 44 -11.92 13.76 -20.53
N GLN A 45 -11.04 12.86 -20.06
CA GLN A 45 -10.19 12.04 -20.92
C GLN A 45 -10.81 10.67 -21.16
N ILE A 46 -10.97 10.28 -22.41
CA ILE A 46 -11.54 8.98 -22.79
C ILE A 46 -10.42 8.11 -23.35
N HIS A 47 -10.25 6.91 -22.78
CA HIS A 47 -9.26 5.92 -23.22
C HIS A 47 -9.96 4.63 -23.60
N ARG A 48 -9.42 3.88 -24.55
CA ARG A 48 -9.92 2.54 -24.86
C ARG A 48 -8.95 1.49 -24.30
N GLU A 49 -9.49 0.41 -23.74
CA GLU A 49 -8.67 -0.73 -23.31
C GLU A 49 -7.82 -1.24 -24.49
N GLY A 50 -6.50 -1.21 -24.33
CA GLY A 50 -5.54 -1.62 -25.36
C GLY A 50 -4.89 -0.48 -26.15
N ASP A 51 -5.25 0.78 -25.93
CA ASP A 51 -4.45 1.90 -26.45
C ASP A 51 -3.04 1.84 -25.83
N PRO A 52 -1.97 1.96 -26.62
CA PRO A 52 -0.61 1.97 -26.10
C PRO A 52 -0.43 3.22 -25.24
N SER A 53 -0.51 3.04 -23.92
CA SER A 53 -0.25 4.08 -22.95
C SER A 53 1.24 4.45 -23.00
N GLY A 54 1.57 5.50 -23.75
CA GLY A 54 2.84 6.17 -23.63
C GLY A 54 2.98 6.74 -22.23
N GLY A 55 3.89 6.16 -21.43
CA GLY A 55 4.23 6.64 -20.10
C GLY A 55 3.25 6.26 -18.99
N HIS A 56 3.78 6.12 -17.78
CA HIS A 56 3.13 5.73 -16.52
C HIS A 56 1.90 6.56 -16.13
N THR A 57 0.82 6.44 -16.90
CA THR A 57 -0.48 7.00 -16.57
C THR A 57 -1.30 5.85 -16.01
N LEU A 58 -1.65 5.92 -14.72
CA LEU A 58 -2.54 4.93 -14.10
C LEU A 58 -3.78 4.75 -14.98
N PRO A 59 -4.26 3.52 -15.20
CA PRO A 59 -5.49 3.30 -15.96
C PRO A 59 -6.63 4.09 -15.32
N PRO A 60 -7.57 4.66 -16.11
CA PRO A 60 -8.72 5.36 -15.57
C PRO A 60 -9.49 4.48 -14.60
N LEU A 61 -10.01 5.06 -13.51
CA LEU A 61 -10.86 4.34 -12.56
C LEU A 61 -12.06 3.71 -13.27
N LEU A 62 -12.37 2.45 -12.94
CA LEU A 62 -13.48 1.70 -13.54
C LEU A 62 -14.84 2.30 -13.12
N ASN A 63 -15.74 2.48 -14.08
CA ASN A 63 -17.14 2.88 -13.87
C ASN A 63 -17.93 1.85 -13.04
N LYS A 64 -17.82 1.93 -11.71
CA LYS A 64 -18.81 1.36 -10.79
C LYS A 64 -19.22 2.47 -9.85
N ARG A 65 -20.52 2.55 -9.50
CA ARG A 65 -21.00 3.32 -8.35
C ARG A 65 -20.00 3.14 -7.21
N ALA A 66 -19.30 4.20 -6.84
CA ALA A 66 -18.57 4.21 -5.59
C ALA A 66 -19.64 4.04 -4.50
N ARG A 67 -19.85 2.80 -4.04
CA ARG A 67 -20.33 2.61 -2.67
C ARG A 67 -19.41 3.49 -1.82
N ALA A 68 -19.94 4.19 -0.83
CA ALA A 68 -19.15 4.87 0.18
C ALA A 68 -18.27 3.81 0.89
N GLY A 69 -17.15 3.49 0.26
CA GLY A 69 -16.12 2.60 0.76
C GLY A 69 -15.17 3.42 1.60
N LYS A 70 -14.42 2.73 2.45
CA LYS A 70 -13.34 3.35 3.22
C LYS A 70 -12.39 4.07 2.25
N PRO A 71 -11.86 5.26 2.60
CA PRO A 71 -11.02 6.04 1.71
C PRO A 71 -9.75 5.26 1.35
N LEU A 72 -9.29 5.43 0.11
CA LEU A 72 -7.96 4.96 -0.29
C LEU A 72 -6.90 5.83 0.38
N VAL A 73 -5.90 5.20 0.96
CA VAL A 73 -4.77 5.87 1.62
C VAL A 73 -3.52 5.65 0.78
N LEU A 74 -2.85 6.74 0.43
CA LEU A 74 -1.55 6.73 -0.25
C LEU A 74 -0.48 7.25 0.70
N VAL A 75 0.48 6.41 1.04
CA VAL A 75 1.66 6.80 1.81
C VAL A 75 2.83 6.98 0.85
N ARG A 76 3.44 8.16 0.84
CA ARG A 76 4.69 8.41 0.11
C ARG A 76 5.85 7.90 0.97
N GLY A 77 6.28 6.66 0.76
CA GLY A 77 7.33 6.02 1.57
C GLY A 77 8.63 6.84 1.68
N ALA A 78 8.97 7.63 0.67
CA ALA A 78 10.14 8.52 0.68
C ALA A 78 10.02 9.72 1.66
N GLU A 79 8.80 10.07 2.06
CA GLU A 79 8.52 11.21 2.95
C GLU A 79 8.27 10.78 4.41
N VAL A 80 8.22 9.47 4.67
CA VAL A 80 8.00 8.92 6.01
C VAL A 80 9.19 9.25 6.91
N ARG A 81 8.91 9.93 8.02
CA ARG A 81 9.88 10.17 9.10
C ARG A 81 9.64 9.17 10.20
N LEU A 82 10.67 8.38 10.51
CA LEU A 82 10.60 7.40 11.59
C LEU A 82 10.82 8.08 12.94
N GLU A 83 10.14 7.57 13.95
CA GLU A 83 10.22 8.05 15.34
C GLU A 83 10.96 7.01 16.17
N PRO A 84 11.62 7.38 17.28
CA PRO A 84 12.27 6.41 18.16
C PRO A 84 11.29 5.33 18.59
N PHE A 85 11.73 4.08 18.60
CA PHE A 85 10.90 2.95 19.03
C PHE A 85 10.41 3.19 20.48
N PRO A 86 9.10 3.10 20.74
CA PRO A 86 8.54 3.57 22.02
C PRO A 86 8.86 2.66 23.21
N PHE A 87 9.30 1.42 22.96
CA PHE A 87 9.62 0.45 24.00
C PHE A 87 11.12 0.43 24.31
N ASP A 88 11.47 0.45 25.59
CA ASP A 88 12.85 0.26 26.03
C ASP A 88 13.23 -1.22 25.96
N VAL A 89 14.05 -1.56 24.95
CA VAL A 89 14.59 -2.91 24.74
C VAL A 89 16.02 -3.07 25.26
N GLY A 90 16.56 -2.08 25.98
CA GLY A 90 17.90 -2.15 26.58
C GLY A 90 19.07 -2.02 25.60
N HIS A 91 18.80 -1.64 24.35
CA HIS A 91 19.79 -1.53 23.27
C HIS A 91 19.79 -0.15 22.57
N PRO A 92 20.14 0.94 23.29
CA PRO A 92 20.13 2.29 22.72
C PRO A 92 21.10 2.46 21.55
N GLU A 93 22.19 1.67 21.49
CA GLU A 93 23.17 1.66 20.41
C GLU A 93 22.58 1.18 19.07
N MET A 94 21.50 0.40 19.09
CA MET A 94 20.81 -0.05 17.88
C MET A 94 20.00 1.06 17.23
N ASN A 95 19.74 2.19 17.91
CA ASN A 95 19.06 3.35 17.35
C ASN A 95 17.78 2.98 16.60
N ILE A 96 16.90 2.23 17.26
CA ILE A 96 15.69 1.64 16.66
C ILE A 96 14.64 2.73 16.44
N HIS A 97 14.09 2.79 15.23
CA HIS A 97 13.03 3.73 14.86
C HIS A 97 11.91 3.02 14.11
N LEU A 98 10.68 3.46 14.32
CA LEU A 98 9.47 2.90 13.73
C LEU A 98 8.48 4.00 13.39
N LYS A 99 7.63 3.75 12.39
CA LYS A 99 6.40 4.52 12.17
C LYS A 99 5.32 3.66 11.54
N ASP A 100 4.17 3.54 12.22
CA ASP A 100 2.95 3.08 11.58
C ASP A 100 2.43 4.11 10.58
N VAL A 101 2.10 3.65 9.38
CA VAL A 101 1.57 4.48 8.29
C VAL A 101 0.18 4.06 7.84
N ILE A 102 -0.23 2.83 8.15
CA ILE A 102 -1.60 2.32 8.03
C ILE A 102 -1.98 1.68 9.36
N THR A 103 -3.16 2.00 9.87
CA THR A 103 -3.65 1.60 11.20
C THR A 103 -5.16 1.32 11.17
N ALA A 104 -5.72 0.88 12.30
CA ALA A 104 -7.16 0.73 12.49
C ALA A 104 -7.95 2.04 12.24
N GLU A 105 -7.35 3.22 12.47
CA GLU A 105 -7.97 4.53 12.20
C GLU A 105 -8.30 4.74 10.72
N HIS A 106 -7.53 4.10 9.83
CA HIS A 106 -7.79 4.08 8.40
C HIS A 106 -8.88 3.05 8.01
N GLY A 107 -9.40 2.32 9.01
CA GLY A 107 -10.33 1.22 8.85
C GLY A 107 -9.71 -0.04 8.22
N SER A 108 -8.38 -0.17 8.29
CA SER A 108 -7.67 -1.38 7.88
C SER A 108 -7.74 -2.44 9.00
N PRO A 109 -7.98 -3.73 8.68
CA PRO A 109 -7.86 -4.81 9.66
C PRO A 109 -6.41 -5.16 9.99
N MET A 110 -5.45 -4.65 9.19
CA MET A 110 -4.01 -4.83 9.34
C MET A 110 -3.36 -3.48 9.67
N ALA A 111 -2.26 -3.47 10.40
CA ALA A 111 -1.38 -2.30 10.45
C ALA A 111 -0.24 -2.50 9.45
N ALA A 112 0.36 -1.39 9.04
CA ALA A 112 1.58 -1.44 8.27
C ALA A 112 2.44 -0.23 8.59
N GLY A 113 3.75 -0.42 8.57
CA GLY A 113 4.70 0.61 8.92
C GLY A 113 6.08 0.33 8.39
N PHE A 114 6.99 1.21 8.77
CA PHE A 114 8.40 1.10 8.45
C PHE A 114 9.20 1.05 9.73
N MET A 115 10.25 0.24 9.73
CA MET A 115 11.12 0.12 10.88
C MET A 115 12.59 0.06 10.44
N THR A 116 13.46 0.64 11.25
CA THR A 116 14.91 0.61 11.04
C THR A 116 15.66 0.39 12.34
N TRP A 117 16.76 -0.33 12.27
CA TRP A 117 17.70 -0.49 13.38
C TRP A 117 19.10 -0.72 12.84
N GLY A 118 20.09 -0.36 13.67
CA GLY A 118 21.49 -0.63 13.45
C GLY A 118 21.90 -2.02 13.92
N LYS A 119 23.22 -2.26 13.92
CA LYS A 119 23.83 -3.53 14.30
C LYS A 119 23.44 -3.95 15.71
N GLY A 120 22.97 -5.18 15.86
CA GLY A 120 22.63 -5.79 17.15
C GLY A 120 21.43 -6.73 17.03
N SER A 121 20.90 -7.16 18.16
CA SER A 121 19.66 -7.91 18.24
C SER A 121 18.94 -7.68 19.56
N PHE A 122 17.61 -7.68 19.56
CA PHE A 122 16.78 -7.57 20.76
C PHE A 122 15.64 -8.60 20.72
N PRO A 123 15.19 -9.12 21.89
CA PRO A 123 14.11 -10.09 21.95
C PRO A 123 12.76 -9.42 21.71
N TRP A 124 11.84 -10.14 21.05
CA TRP A 124 10.46 -9.73 20.86
C TRP A 124 9.54 -10.95 20.79
N THR A 125 8.40 -10.87 21.46
CA THR A 125 7.33 -11.87 21.36
C THR A 125 6.19 -11.27 20.56
N LEU A 126 5.83 -11.88 19.43
CA LEU A 126 4.74 -11.41 18.59
C LEU A 126 3.46 -12.11 18.99
N ASP A 127 2.48 -11.41 19.55
CA ASP A 127 1.12 -11.94 19.78
C ASP A 127 0.17 -11.67 18.59
N TYR A 128 0.76 -11.33 17.43
CA TYR A 128 0.14 -11.07 16.13
C TYR A 128 0.96 -11.72 15.01
N ASP A 129 0.35 -11.87 13.83
CA ASP A 129 1.08 -12.29 12.63
C ASP A 129 1.78 -11.08 12.01
N GLU A 130 3.02 -11.25 11.52
CA GLU A 130 3.78 -10.19 10.85
C GLU A 130 4.40 -10.68 9.53
N ILE A 131 4.37 -9.81 8.52
CA ILE A 131 5.10 -9.97 7.26
C ILE A 131 6.03 -8.79 7.08
N ASP A 132 7.32 -9.07 6.92
CA ASP A 132 8.35 -8.10 6.61
C ASP A 132 8.75 -8.16 5.14
N PHE A 133 8.82 -7.01 4.49
CA PHE A 133 9.54 -6.80 3.24
C PHE A 133 10.82 -6.02 3.52
N VAL A 134 11.97 -6.61 3.19
CA VAL A 134 13.27 -5.97 3.43
C VAL A 134 13.52 -4.93 2.33
N ILE A 135 13.61 -3.66 2.73
CA ILE A 135 13.84 -2.53 1.82
C ILE A 135 15.34 -2.30 1.61
N ASP A 136 16.11 -2.35 2.69
CA ASP A 136 17.55 -2.06 2.69
C ASP A 136 18.25 -2.76 3.85
N GLY A 137 19.55 -2.96 3.73
CA GLY A 137 20.35 -3.68 4.72
C GLY A 137 20.03 -5.17 4.77
N GLN A 138 20.09 -5.77 5.97
CA GLN A 138 19.81 -7.18 6.18
C GLN A 138 19.03 -7.39 7.48
N LEU A 139 17.85 -8.01 7.36
CA LEU A 139 17.01 -8.43 8.49
C LEU A 139 17.45 -9.80 8.98
N GLU A 140 17.83 -9.91 10.24
CA GLU A 140 18.05 -11.20 10.92
C GLU A 140 16.85 -11.50 11.83
N ILE A 141 16.21 -12.65 11.61
CA ILE A 141 15.22 -13.23 12.53
C ILE A 141 15.80 -14.50 13.10
N ARG A 142 15.99 -14.52 14.43
CA ARG A 142 16.46 -15.71 15.14
C ARG A 142 15.38 -16.22 16.08
N THR A 143 15.13 -17.52 16.01
CA THR A 143 14.28 -18.28 16.94
C THR A 143 15.16 -19.27 17.69
N GLU A 144 14.59 -20.09 18.57
CA GLU A 144 15.32 -21.20 19.19
C GLU A 144 15.83 -22.24 18.18
N THR A 145 15.15 -22.41 17.04
CA THR A 145 15.39 -23.52 16.11
C THR A 145 16.09 -23.11 14.82
N GLN A 146 16.01 -21.84 14.45
CA GLN A 146 16.53 -21.34 13.18
C GLN A 146 16.93 -19.87 13.21
N VAL A 147 17.81 -19.51 12.28
CA VAL A 147 18.16 -18.13 11.94
C VAL A 147 17.85 -17.93 10.46
N ILE A 148 17.10 -16.88 10.14
CA ILE A 148 16.78 -16.46 8.78
C ILE A 148 17.41 -15.09 8.54
N LEU A 149 18.06 -14.92 7.39
CA LEU A 149 18.61 -13.65 6.93
C LEU A 149 17.88 -13.21 5.67
N GLY A 150 17.14 -12.10 5.75
CA GLY A 150 16.49 -11.45 4.62
C GLY A 150 17.32 -10.31 4.06
N ASN A 151 17.52 -10.30 2.74
CA ASN A 151 18.22 -9.26 1.99
C ASN A 151 17.21 -8.35 1.27
N PRO A 152 17.62 -7.19 0.72
CA PRO A 152 16.70 -6.27 0.06
C PRO A 152 15.90 -6.96 -1.06
N GLY A 153 14.57 -6.86 -0.99
CA GLY A 153 13.63 -7.53 -1.89
C GLY A 153 13.05 -8.84 -1.34
N ASP A 154 13.61 -9.39 -0.26
CA ASP A 154 13.09 -10.61 0.37
C ASP A 154 11.87 -10.32 1.26
N VAL A 155 11.05 -11.34 1.46
CA VAL A 155 9.87 -11.32 2.33
C VAL A 155 10.01 -12.39 3.42
N ILE A 156 9.76 -12.01 4.67
CA ILE A 156 9.74 -12.94 5.81
C ILE A 156 8.35 -12.92 6.44
N TYR A 157 7.85 -14.09 6.83
CA TYR A 157 6.62 -14.25 7.59
C TYR A 157 6.96 -14.77 8.99
N ILE A 158 6.47 -14.08 10.02
CA ILE A 158 6.63 -14.42 11.42
C ILE A 158 5.24 -14.71 11.99
N PRO A 159 4.93 -15.98 12.34
CA PRO A 159 3.61 -16.33 12.80
C PRO A 159 3.36 -15.85 14.23
N LYS A 160 2.09 -15.55 14.54
CA LYS A 160 1.61 -15.26 15.89
C LYS A 160 2.07 -16.30 16.90
N GLY A 161 2.50 -15.82 18.06
CA GLY A 161 3.03 -16.61 19.17
C GLY A 161 4.52 -16.92 19.05
N SER A 162 5.23 -16.32 18.10
CA SER A 162 6.68 -16.52 17.94
C SER A 162 7.47 -15.70 18.96
N ASP A 163 8.36 -16.36 19.69
CA ASP A 163 9.45 -15.73 20.43
C ASP A 163 10.68 -15.63 19.53
N ILE A 164 11.10 -14.41 19.23
CA ILE A 164 12.18 -14.15 18.28
C ILE A 164 13.21 -13.18 18.85
N PHE A 165 14.33 -13.08 18.14
CA PHE A 165 15.22 -11.93 18.19
C PHE A 165 15.17 -11.25 16.84
N PHE A 166 14.75 -9.98 16.83
CA PHE A 166 15.00 -9.08 15.72
C PHE A 166 16.45 -8.64 15.75
N GLY A 167 17.12 -8.60 14.61
CA GLY A 167 18.49 -8.15 14.55
C GLY A 167 18.97 -7.78 13.17
N SER A 168 20.23 -7.36 13.13
CA SER A 168 20.98 -7.16 11.91
C SER A 168 22.48 -7.22 12.21
N PRO A 169 23.30 -7.81 11.32
CA PRO A 169 24.75 -7.73 11.47
C PRO A 169 25.31 -6.32 11.21
N SER A 170 24.53 -5.41 10.62
CA SER A 170 24.95 -4.05 10.28
C SER A 170 23.84 -3.01 10.41
N TYR A 171 22.78 -3.15 9.63
CA TYR A 171 21.63 -2.25 9.53
C TYR A 171 20.49 -2.97 8.82
N ALA A 172 19.24 -2.66 9.17
CA ALA A 172 18.07 -3.07 8.42
C ALA A 172 17.06 -1.93 8.26
N LYS A 173 16.35 -1.96 7.14
CA LYS A 173 15.13 -1.19 6.90
C LYS A 173 14.07 -2.12 6.35
N VAL A 174 12.92 -2.18 6.99
CA VAL A 174 11.82 -3.06 6.59
C VAL A 174 10.52 -2.27 6.44
N PHE A 175 9.62 -2.80 5.62
CA PHE A 175 8.20 -2.50 5.67
C PHE A 175 7.50 -3.71 6.28
N TYR A 176 6.80 -3.50 7.38
CA TYR A 176 6.07 -4.56 8.08
C TYR A 176 4.56 -4.43 7.84
N VAL A 177 3.86 -5.55 7.89
CA VAL A 177 2.40 -5.64 7.92
C VAL A 177 2.00 -6.60 9.03
N THR A 178 1.14 -6.14 9.94
CA THR A 178 0.67 -6.97 11.07
C THR A 178 -0.83 -7.24 11.01
N PHE A 179 -1.24 -8.37 11.56
CA PHE A 179 -2.64 -8.69 11.81
C PHE A 179 -2.81 -9.30 13.22
N PRO A 180 -3.73 -8.76 14.06
CA PRO A 180 -4.62 -7.61 13.81
C PRO A 180 -3.87 -6.26 13.78
N ALA A 181 -4.56 -5.20 13.35
CA ALA A 181 -3.99 -3.85 13.30
C ALA A 181 -3.60 -3.27 14.66
N GLU A 182 -4.26 -3.70 15.73
CA GLU A 182 -3.96 -3.31 17.11
C GLU A 182 -2.89 -4.27 17.66
N TRP A 183 -1.65 -4.08 17.22
CA TRP A 183 -0.50 -4.91 17.62
C TRP A 183 0.20 -4.38 18.89
N GLU A 184 0.04 -3.09 19.21
CA GLU A 184 0.58 -2.47 20.42
C GLU A 184 -0.30 -2.62 21.68
N GLY A 185 -1.50 -3.20 21.53
CA GLY A 185 -2.48 -3.36 22.62
C GLY A 185 -3.48 -2.22 22.77
#